data_AF-A0A4W5L6D4-F1
#
_entry.id   AF-A0A4W5L6D4-F1
#
_cell.length_a   1.000
_cell.length_b   1.000
_cell.length_c   1.000
_cell.angle_alpha   90.00
_cell.angle_beta   90.00
_cell.angle_gamma   90.00
#
_symmetry.space_group_name_H-M   'P 1'
#
loop_
_entity.id
_entity.type
_entity.pdbx_description
1 polymer ?
#
loop_
_entity_poly.entity_id
_entity_poly.type
_entity_poly.pdbx_seq_one_letter_code
_entity_poly.pdbx_strand_id
1 'polypeptide(L)'
;SRDAKFLERTLKLPGAQPLEVLEAVYKSLVIDCPRSWADCVTWARHHWQCQYSNNICQLLHNFPPEQLTSSGAPFWSGPKRCPHPLEFSTSNVSPSQ
;
A
#
# COMPACT_ATOMS: atom_id res chain seq x y z
N SER A 1 -10.19 23.79 -3.48
CA SER A 1 -10.58 23.21 -2.17
C SER A 1 -10.18 24.20 -1.07
N ARG A 2 -11.15 24.81 -0.38
CA ARG A 2 -10.93 25.74 0.75
C ARG A 2 -11.97 25.47 1.82
N ASP A 3 -12.04 24.23 2.27
CA ASP A 3 -12.89 23.88 3.40
C ASP A 3 -12.18 24.31 4.69
N ALA A 4 -12.58 25.46 5.23
CA ALA A 4 -11.98 26.05 6.41
C ALA A 4 -12.08 25.17 7.67
N LYS A 5 -12.97 24.16 7.65
CA LYS A 5 -13.18 23.22 8.76
C LYS A 5 -12.62 21.82 8.47
N PHE A 6 -11.81 21.65 7.42
CA PHE A 6 -11.17 20.36 7.13
C PHE A 6 -10.28 19.93 8.30
N LEU A 7 -9.35 20.79 8.71
CA LEU A 7 -8.39 20.46 9.78
C LEU A 7 -9.09 20.13 11.10
N GLU A 8 -10.11 20.92 11.48
CA GLU A 8 -10.88 20.70 12.70
C GLU A 8 -11.60 19.33 12.70
N ARG A 9 -12.20 18.92 11.58
CA ARG A 9 -12.87 17.62 11.47
C ARG A 9 -11.89 16.47 11.43
N THR A 10 -10.79 16.61 10.69
CA THR A 10 -9.76 15.57 10.59
C THR A 10 -9.13 15.28 11.93
N LEU A 11 -8.82 16.31 12.74
CA LEU A 11 -8.25 16.14 14.08
C LEU A 11 -9.21 15.48 15.08
N LYS A 12 -10.52 15.48 14.82
CA LYS A 12 -11.53 14.82 15.65
C LYS A 12 -11.78 13.36 15.27
N LEU A 13 -11.10 12.83 14.24
CA LEU A 13 -11.23 11.42 13.84
C LEU A 13 -10.59 10.49 14.90
N PRO A 14 -11.12 9.27 15.08
CA PRO A 14 -10.63 8.37 16.11
C PRO A 14 -9.34 7.64 15.72
N GLY A 15 -8.52 7.31 16.71
CA GLY A 15 -7.33 6.48 16.53
C GLY A 15 -6.25 7.13 15.67
N ALA A 16 -5.67 6.36 14.75
CA ALA A 16 -4.62 6.82 13.83
C ALA A 16 -5.15 7.62 12.62
N GLN A 17 -6.48 7.68 12.43
CA GLN A 17 -7.08 8.31 11.25
C GLN A 17 -6.69 9.77 11.03
N PRO A 18 -6.56 10.65 12.05
CA PRO A 18 -6.09 12.02 11.82
C PRO A 18 -4.71 12.05 11.16
N LEU A 19 -3.78 11.20 11.61
CA LEU A 19 -2.43 11.12 11.07
C LEU A 19 -2.45 10.58 9.64
N GLU A 20 -3.15 9.47 9.41
CA GLU A 20 -3.28 8.86 8.08
C GLU A 20 -3.84 9.85 7.04
N VAL A 21 -4.87 10.61 7.41
CA VAL A 21 -5.48 11.61 6.52
C VAL A 21 -4.52 12.76 6.26
N LEU A 22 -3.85 13.29 7.29
CA LEU A 22 -2.90 14.40 7.11
C LEU A 22 -1.67 13.98 6.31
N GLU A 23 -1.15 12.77 6.53
CA GLU A 23 -0.07 12.19 5.73
C GLU A 23 -0.49 12.00 4.27
N ALA A 24 -1.71 11.52 4.02
CA ALA A 24 -2.23 11.37 2.66
C ALA A 24 -2.34 12.73 1.93
N VAL A 25 -2.81 13.78 2.63
CA VAL A 25 -2.86 15.15 2.09
C VAL A 25 -1.44 15.66 1.79
N TYR A 26 -0.51 15.50 2.73
CA TYR A 26 0.87 15.94 2.56
C TYR A 26 1.56 15.21 1.39
N LYS A 27 1.40 13.88 1.30
CA LYS A 27 1.89 13.10 0.16
C LYS A 27 1.33 13.61 -1.16
N SER A 28 0.01 13.81 -1.22
CA SER A 28 -0.67 14.22 -2.47
C SER A 28 -0.31 15.64 -2.92
N LEU A 29 -0.08 16.57 -1.98
CA LEU A 29 0.14 17.99 -2.29
C LEU A 29 1.62 18.38 -2.37
N VAL A 30 2.51 17.61 -1.75
CA VAL A 30 3.93 17.99 -1.63
C VAL A 30 4.84 16.89 -2.18
N ILE A 31 4.78 15.68 -1.64
CA ILE A 31 5.77 14.63 -1.95
C ILE A 31 5.57 14.03 -3.34
N ASP A 32 4.34 13.62 -3.63
CA ASP A 32 3.97 12.87 -4.83
C ASP A 32 3.18 13.72 -5.82
N CYS A 33 3.16 15.05 -5.65
CA CYS A 33 2.39 15.95 -6.51
C CYS A 33 3.01 16.00 -7.92
N PRO A 34 2.36 15.40 -8.96
CA PRO A 34 2.95 15.33 -10.28
C PRO A 34 2.94 16.70 -10.96
N ARG A 35 4.01 17.03 -11.68
CA ARG A 35 4.14 18.27 -12.46
C ARG A 35 4.06 18.02 -13.96
N SER A 36 4.18 16.77 -14.37
CA SER A 36 4.12 16.32 -15.75
C SER A 36 3.43 14.96 -15.88
N TRP A 37 3.08 14.59 -17.12
CA TRP A 37 2.59 13.24 -17.43
C TRP A 37 3.61 12.15 -17.04
N ALA A 38 4.90 12.40 -17.27
CA ALA A 38 5.95 11.44 -16.92
C ALA A 38 6.02 11.18 -15.41
N ASP A 39 5.72 12.20 -14.59
CA ASP A 39 5.64 12.04 -13.13
C ASP A 39 4.47 11.14 -12.74
N CYS A 40 3.33 11.23 -13.43
CA CYS A 40 2.19 10.33 -13.19
C CYS A 40 2.55 8.87 -13.48
N VAL A 41 3.27 8.61 -14.58
CA VAL A 41 3.74 7.26 -14.93
C VAL A 41 4.72 6.75 -13.88
N THR A 42 5.65 7.60 -13.43
CA THR A 42 6.62 7.29 -12.38
C THR A 42 5.92 6.96 -11.06
N TRP A 43 4.96 7.79 -10.65
CA TRP A 43 4.14 7.55 -9.46
C TRP A 43 3.41 6.21 -9.53
N ALA A 44 2.77 5.90 -10.66
CA ALA A 44 2.06 4.64 -10.85
C ALA A 44 3.01 3.44 -10.74
N ARG A 45 4.20 3.53 -11.32
CA ARG A 45 5.22 2.47 -11.23
C ARG A 45 5.71 2.27 -9.79
N HIS A 46 5.93 3.34 -9.03
CA HIS A 46 6.31 3.26 -7.61
C HIS A 46 5.18 2.70 -6.76
N HIS A 47 3.94 3.14 -6.99
CA HIS A 47 2.77 2.64 -6.27
C HIS A 47 2.59 1.14 -6.52
N TRP A 48 2.73 0.68 -7.76
CA TRP A 48 2.72 -0.74 -8.11
C TRP A 48 3.78 -1.52 -7.31
N GLN A 49 5.02 -1.00 -7.25
CA GLN A 49 6.11 -1.63 -6.49
C GLN A 49 5.74 -1.78 -5.02
N CYS A 50 5.21 -0.71 -4.42
CA CYS A 50 4.83 -0.71 -3.02
C CYS A 50 3.74 -1.75 -2.73
N GLN A 51 2.68 -1.78 -3.54
CA GLN A 51 1.52 -2.63 -3.26
C GLN A 51 1.77 -4.11 -3.57
N TYR A 52 2.39 -4.42 -4.71
CA TYR A 52 2.50 -5.80 -5.20
C TYR A 52 3.84 -6.46 -4.88
N SER A 53 4.81 -5.71 -4.38
CA SER A 53 6.13 -6.25 -4.02
C SER A 53 6.50 -5.88 -2.59
N ASN A 54 6.74 -4.60 -2.27
CA ASN A 54 7.32 -4.20 -0.99
C ASN A 54 6.43 -4.57 0.21
N ASN A 55 5.12 -4.29 0.14
CA ASN A 55 4.18 -4.63 1.20
C ASN A 55 4.05 -6.15 1.40
N ILE A 56 4.13 -6.92 0.31
CA ILE A 56 4.12 -8.38 0.36
C ILE A 56 5.41 -8.91 0.99
N CYS A 57 6.57 -8.37 0.61
CA CYS A 57 7.85 -8.68 1.23
C CYS A 57 7.83 -8.37 2.72
N GLN A 58 7.29 -7.22 3.13
CA GLN A 58 7.17 -6.86 4.55
C GLN A 58 6.25 -7.82 5.31
N LEU A 59 5.13 -8.21 4.69
CA LEU A 59 4.20 -9.19 5.27
C LEU A 59 4.88 -10.55 5.48
N LEU A 60 5.65 -11.02 4.49
CA LEU A 60 6.41 -12.28 4.57
C LEU A 60 7.61 -12.20 5.53
N HIS A 61 8.20 -11.02 5.72
CA HIS A 61 9.22 -10.80 6.73
C HIS A 61 8.63 -10.97 8.14
N ASN A 62 7.45 -10.39 8.38
CA ASN A 62 6.74 -10.52 9.65
C ASN A 62 6.17 -11.92 9.85
N PHE A 63 5.74 -12.57 8.77
CA PHE A 63 5.16 -13.90 8.77
C PHE A 63 5.80 -14.81 7.70
N PRO A 64 6.96 -15.43 8.00
CA PRO A 64 7.64 -16.31 7.06
C PRO A 64 6.70 -17.41 6.52
N PRO A 65 6.88 -17.87 5.26
CA PRO A 65 5.99 -18.86 4.65
C PRO A 65 5.85 -20.17 5.48
N GLU A 66 6.92 -20.53 6.20
CA GLU A 66 7.06 -21.75 7.00
C GLU A 66 6.65 -21.53 8.47
N GLN A 67 6.19 -20.33 8.83
CA GLN A 67 5.83 -20.02 10.19
C GLN A 67 4.72 -20.96 10.70
N LEU A 68 4.91 -21.46 11.93
CA LEU A 68 3.91 -22.23 12.65
C LEU A 68 3.18 -21.38 13.69
N THR A 69 1.92 -21.71 13.96
CA THR A 69 1.16 -21.18 15.09
C THR A 69 1.62 -21.81 16.40
N SER A 70 1.14 -21.30 17.53
CA SER A 70 1.42 -21.87 18.86
C SER A 70 0.97 -23.34 19.02
N SER A 71 0.01 -23.79 18.21
CA SER A 71 -0.44 -25.19 18.17
C SER A 71 0.37 -26.07 17.22
N GLY A 72 1.39 -25.53 16.54
CA GLY A 72 2.25 -26.25 15.59
C GLY A 72 1.68 -26.37 14.17
N ALA A 73 0.52 -25.77 13.87
CA ALA A 73 -0.05 -25.78 12.53
C ALA A 73 0.57 -24.66 11.66
N PRO A 74 0.67 -24.81 10.32
CA PRO A 74 1.16 -23.74 9.45
C PRO A 74 0.31 -22.47 9.53
N PHE A 75 0.95 -21.30 9.65
CA PHE A 75 0.28 -20.00 9.72
C PHE A 75 -0.52 -19.70 8.45
N TRP A 76 0.05 -20.00 7.28
CA TRP A 76 -0.57 -19.84 5.97
C TRP A 76 -1.39 -21.08 5.57
N SER A 77 -2.41 -21.40 6.36
CA SER A 77 -3.32 -22.52 6.11
C SER A 77 -4.80 -22.10 6.15
N GLY A 78 -5.69 -22.99 5.68
CA GLY A 78 -7.12 -22.74 5.62
C GLY A 78 -7.47 -21.54 4.72
N PRO A 79 -8.12 -20.47 5.25
CA PRO A 79 -8.48 -19.30 4.45
C PRO A 79 -7.28 -18.39 4.11
N LYS A 80 -6.14 -18.53 4.79
CA LYS A 80 -4.95 -17.69 4.57
C LYS A 80 -4.09 -18.28 3.46
N ARG A 81 -3.95 -17.54 2.35
CA ARG A 81 -3.04 -17.90 1.27
C ARG A 81 -1.72 -17.18 1.46
N CYS A 82 -0.61 -17.92 1.41
CA CYS A 82 0.72 -17.32 1.41
C CYS A 82 0.90 -16.49 0.13
N PRO A 83 1.13 -15.17 0.22
CA PRO A 83 1.34 -14.33 -0.95
C PRO A 83 2.77 -14.47 -1.48
N HIS A 84 2.99 -14.01 -2.71
CA HIS A 84 4.32 -13.93 -3.31
C HIS A 84 4.50 -12.54 -3.93
N PRO A 85 5.64 -11.87 -3.71
CA PRO A 85 5.87 -10.55 -4.29
C PRO A 85 5.99 -10.67 -5.80
N LEU A 86 5.43 -9.69 -6.51
CA LEU A 86 5.49 -9.64 -7.97
C LEU A 86 6.72 -8.85 -8.44
N GLU A 87 7.31 -9.31 -9.54
CA GLU A 87 8.31 -8.54 -10.30
C GLU A 87 7.63 -7.79 -11.45
N PHE A 88 8.00 -6.52 -11.63
CA PHE A 88 7.39 -5.69 -12.66
C PHE A 88 7.92 -6.08 -14.03
N SER A 89 7.01 -6.23 -15.01
CA SER A 89 7.37 -6.37 -16.41
C SER A 89 6.40 -5.60 -17.29
N THR A 90 6.92 -4.88 -18.29
CA THR A 90 6.12 -4.17 -19.30
C THR A 90 5.51 -5.11 -20.34
N SER A 91 5.98 -6.36 -20.43
CA SER A 91 5.44 -7.37 -21.34
C SER A 91 4.26 -8.14 -20.75
N ASN A 92 4.00 -7.97 -19.45
CA ASN A 92 2.88 -8.61 -18.78
C ASN A 92 1.59 -7.82 -19.04
N VAL A 93 1.06 -7.99 -20.24
CA VAL A 93 -0.27 -7.47 -20.60
C VAL A 93 -1.31 -8.32 -19.89
N SER A 94 -2.18 -7.68 -19.11
CA SER A 94 -3.39 -8.34 -18.59
C SER A 94 -4.09 -9.05 -19.76
N PRO A 95 -4.50 -10.33 -19.64
CA PRO A 95 -5.39 -10.91 -20.63
C PRO A 95 -6.57 -9.97 -20.75
N SER A 96 -6.78 -9.47 -21.97
CA SER A 96 -7.90 -8.60 -22.33
C SER A 96 -9.18 -9.11 -21.66
N GLN A 97 -9.95 -8.18 -21.08
CA GLN A 97 -11.28 -8.43 -20.52
C GLN A 97 -12.16 -9.26 -21.45
#